data_AF-A0A7S3A7J6-F1
#
_entry.id   AF-A0A7S3A7J6-F1
#
_cell.length_a   1.000
_cell.length_b   1.000
_cell.length_c   1.000
_cell.angle_alpha   90.00
_cell.angle_beta   90.00
_cell.angle_gamma   90.00
#
_symmetry.space_group_name_H-M   'P 1'
#
loop_
_entity.id
_entity.type
_entity.pdbx_description
1 polymer ?
#
loop_
_entity_poly.entity_id
_entity_poly.type
_entity_poly.pdbx_seq_one_letter_code
_entity_poly.pdbx_strand_id
1 'polypeptide(L)'
;MTPIFDLMVNDKLVDDIFSICLAEHGGVITLGDYDSQTMKSQITWVPMVTSYPPTFYTVSLPGYMRIGKRDVNLPKFNTAIVDSGTTLLVVSTNTFLGIAKHLKTHHCDVPGLCGKNSWFQPAVCVTINDAGLALMPKLSFLVGPDKEVLELLPEHYMLPFEDTGKKFRCVGIMTSDGISEVDVILGNTLNMRYVTTYDRKNSRMGFSQRRKDCGLATTRCESFWRCEECAAAQGCEYNYSLKGCFEKNQKTASWFPYPSCSGPLCFCRFGIGGWVYHAVVGVGMGLLVAAIVILLSRLAISSRARQGYEEIPR
;
A
#
# COMPACT_ATOMS: atom_id res chain seq x y z
N MET A 1 -30.40 -16.48 -2.99
CA MET A 1 -29.60 -15.65 -3.91
C MET A 1 -28.24 -16.32 -4.05
N THR A 2 -27.78 -16.59 -5.27
CA THR A 2 -26.46 -17.17 -5.50
C THR A 2 -25.40 -16.07 -5.37
N PRO A 3 -24.32 -16.24 -4.58
CA PRO A 3 -23.27 -15.22 -4.49
C PRO A 3 -22.60 -14.98 -5.85
N ILE A 4 -22.10 -13.76 -6.08
CA ILE A 4 -21.59 -13.36 -7.40
C ILE A 4 -20.37 -14.19 -7.85
N PHE A 5 -19.48 -14.54 -6.91
CA PHE A 5 -18.30 -15.34 -7.24
C PHE A 5 -18.68 -16.77 -7.66
N ASP A 6 -19.71 -17.34 -7.02
CA ASP A 6 -20.28 -18.63 -7.43
C ASP A 6 -20.85 -18.59 -8.85
N LEU A 7 -21.49 -17.49 -9.25
CA LEU A 7 -21.94 -17.32 -10.64
C LEU A 7 -20.74 -17.31 -11.61
N MET A 8 -19.66 -16.59 -11.28
CA MET A 8 -18.46 -16.54 -12.13
C MET A 8 -17.79 -17.90 -12.29
N VAL A 9 -17.70 -18.69 -11.21
CA VAL A 9 -17.15 -20.05 -11.23
C VAL A 9 -18.05 -21.00 -12.02
N ASN A 10 -19.37 -20.95 -11.80
CA ASN A 10 -20.33 -21.80 -12.50
C ASN A 10 -20.35 -21.53 -14.01
N ASP A 11 -20.20 -20.27 -14.41
CA ASP A 11 -20.10 -19.84 -15.81
C ASP A 11 -18.69 -20.02 -16.39
N LYS A 12 -17.75 -20.58 -15.62
CA LYS A 12 -16.36 -20.88 -16.01
C LYS A 12 -15.57 -19.64 -16.45
N LEU A 13 -15.87 -18.48 -15.87
CA LEU A 13 -15.15 -17.23 -16.12
C LEU A 13 -13.83 -17.16 -15.32
N VAL A 14 -13.77 -17.84 -14.19
CA VAL A 14 -12.63 -17.90 -13.27
C VAL A 14 -12.54 -19.27 -12.60
N ASP A 15 -11.35 -19.65 -12.15
CA ASP A 15 -11.19 -20.77 -11.21
C ASP A 15 -11.78 -20.41 -9.82
N ASP A 16 -12.14 -21.44 -9.04
CA ASP A 16 -12.73 -21.28 -7.70
C ASP A 16 -11.68 -20.95 -6.61
N ILE A 17 -10.98 -19.85 -6.84
CA ILE A 17 -9.95 -19.27 -5.99
C ILE A 17 -9.90 -17.75 -6.22
N PHE A 18 -9.67 -17.00 -5.16
CA PHE A 18 -9.37 -15.57 -5.29
C PHE A 18 -8.41 -15.13 -4.20
N SER A 19 -7.75 -13.99 -4.37
CA SER A 19 -6.95 -13.38 -3.31
C SER A 19 -7.30 -11.92 -3.12
N ILE A 20 -7.13 -11.46 -1.90
CA ILE A 20 -7.34 -10.07 -1.51
C ILE A 20 -6.04 -9.57 -0.90
N CYS A 21 -5.60 -8.44 -1.43
CA CYS A 21 -4.54 -7.65 -0.85
C CYS A 21 -5.06 -6.26 -0.51
N LEU A 22 -5.14 -5.94 0.79
CA LEU A 22 -5.66 -4.66 1.27
C LEU A 22 -4.54 -3.68 1.59
N ALA A 23 -4.76 -2.41 1.23
CA ALA A 23 -3.89 -1.29 1.57
C ALA A 23 -4.70 -0.13 2.15
N GLU A 24 -4.01 0.82 2.77
CA GLU A 24 -4.66 1.99 3.39
C GLU A 24 -5.42 2.85 2.36
N HIS A 25 -4.90 2.90 1.14
CA HIS A 25 -5.44 3.67 0.03
C HIS A 25 -5.62 2.77 -1.21
N GLY A 26 -6.42 1.73 -1.07
CA GLY A 26 -6.78 0.83 -2.18
C GLY A 26 -6.50 -0.63 -1.86
N GLY A 27 -6.24 -1.41 -2.89
CA GLY A 27 -6.06 -2.84 -2.78
C GLY A 27 -6.14 -3.52 -4.14
N VAL A 28 -5.85 -4.81 -4.16
CA VAL A 28 -6.00 -5.67 -5.34
C VAL A 28 -6.86 -6.87 -4.95
N ILE A 29 -7.85 -7.17 -5.77
CA ILE A 29 -8.56 -8.44 -5.74
C ILE A 29 -8.20 -9.19 -7.02
N THR A 30 -7.62 -10.38 -6.88
CA THR A 30 -7.34 -11.27 -7.99
C THR A 30 -8.39 -12.37 -8.00
N LEU A 31 -9.10 -12.53 -9.11
CA LEU A 31 -10.15 -13.54 -9.28
C LEU A 31 -9.62 -14.67 -10.17
N GLY A 32 -9.82 -15.92 -9.76
CA GLY A 32 -9.33 -17.10 -10.48
C GLY A 32 -7.88 -17.47 -10.18
N ASP A 33 -7.14 -16.66 -9.42
CA ASP A 33 -5.77 -16.97 -8.99
C ASP A 33 -5.36 -16.05 -7.81
N TYR A 34 -4.08 -16.07 -7.47
CA TYR A 34 -3.42 -15.09 -6.62
C TYR A 34 -2.28 -14.37 -7.36
N ASP A 35 -2.05 -13.10 -7.04
CA ASP A 35 -0.95 -12.34 -7.64
C ASP A 35 0.31 -12.38 -6.76
N SER A 36 1.29 -13.19 -7.15
CA SER A 36 2.59 -13.28 -6.47
C SER A 36 3.34 -11.94 -6.39
N GLN A 37 3.05 -10.97 -7.26
CA GLN A 37 3.66 -9.63 -7.21
C GLN A 37 3.18 -8.80 -6.02
N THR A 38 2.07 -9.19 -5.37
CA THR A 38 1.56 -8.55 -4.15
C THR A 38 2.18 -9.14 -2.87
N MET A 39 2.90 -10.25 -3.01
CA MET A 39 3.39 -11.08 -1.91
C MET A 39 4.89 -10.88 -1.65
N LYS A 40 5.27 -10.85 -0.37
CA LYS A 40 6.66 -10.77 0.09
C LYS A 40 7.20 -12.13 0.53
N SER A 41 6.33 -13.02 0.98
CA SER A 41 6.67 -14.37 1.39
C SER A 41 5.93 -15.41 0.55
N GLN A 42 6.32 -16.67 0.68
CA GLN A 42 5.49 -17.77 0.19
C GLN A 42 4.16 -17.81 0.93
N ILE A 43 3.16 -18.43 0.30
CA ILE A 43 1.84 -18.65 0.90
C ILE A 43 1.95 -19.80 1.89
N THR A 44 1.54 -19.56 3.13
CA THR A 44 1.24 -20.64 4.08
C THR A 44 -0.23 -20.99 4.00
N TRP A 45 -0.54 -22.26 3.78
CA TRP A 45 -1.91 -22.74 3.66
C TRP A 45 -2.40 -23.32 4.97
N VAL A 46 -3.64 -22.99 5.36
CA VAL A 46 -4.35 -23.60 6.48
C VAL A 46 -5.71 -24.14 6.03
N PRO A 47 -6.22 -25.21 6.66
CA PRO A 47 -7.56 -25.69 6.38
C PRO A 47 -8.60 -24.59 6.63
N MET A 48 -9.52 -24.44 5.68
CA MET A 48 -10.64 -23.52 5.78
C MET A 48 -11.90 -24.32 6.05
N VAL A 49 -12.60 -23.97 7.11
CA VAL A 49 -13.90 -24.53 7.44
C VAL A 49 -14.95 -23.62 6.82
N THR A 50 -15.60 -24.08 5.76
CA THR A 50 -16.81 -23.42 5.26
C THR A 50 -17.98 -23.85 6.12
N SER A 51 -18.77 -22.91 6.63
CA SER A 51 -20.05 -23.22 7.29
C SER A 51 -21.00 -23.97 6.34
N TYR A 52 -22.05 -24.59 6.88
CA TYR A 52 -23.14 -25.13 6.06
C TYR A 52 -24.48 -24.49 6.50
N PRO A 53 -25.07 -23.60 5.68
CA PRO A 53 -24.59 -23.15 4.38
C PRO A 53 -23.28 -22.32 4.48
N PRO A 54 -22.45 -22.27 3.41
CA PRO A 54 -21.20 -21.52 3.41
C PRO A 54 -21.46 -20.02 3.49
N THR A 55 -21.35 -19.49 4.71
CA THR A 55 -21.56 -18.08 5.04
C THR A 55 -20.25 -17.35 5.31
N PHE A 56 -19.27 -18.04 5.89
CA PHE A 56 -18.01 -17.43 6.30
C PHE A 56 -16.79 -18.26 5.93
N TYR A 57 -15.67 -17.58 5.75
CA TYR A 57 -14.35 -18.19 5.57
C TYR A 57 -13.68 -18.34 6.93
N THR A 58 -13.85 -19.51 7.54
CA THR A 58 -13.44 -19.78 8.93
C THR A 58 -12.11 -20.53 8.98
N VAL A 59 -11.27 -20.17 9.94
CA VAL A 59 -10.05 -20.89 10.33
C VAL A 59 -10.14 -21.28 11.80
N SER A 60 -9.47 -22.38 12.19
CA SER A 60 -9.40 -22.80 13.58
C SER A 60 -8.33 -22.01 14.34
N LEU A 61 -8.60 -21.80 15.62
CA LEU A 61 -7.69 -21.24 16.62
C LEU A 61 -7.52 -22.24 17.78
N PRO A 62 -6.41 -22.22 18.51
CA PRO A 62 -6.11 -23.25 19.50
C PRO A 62 -6.64 -22.94 20.92
N GLY A 63 -7.50 -21.95 21.12
CA GLY A 63 -7.98 -21.53 22.45
C GLY A 63 -7.03 -20.58 23.20
N TYR A 64 -5.96 -20.15 22.57
CA TYR A 64 -5.00 -19.17 23.10
C TYR A 64 -4.43 -18.30 21.99
N MET A 65 -3.91 -17.14 22.38
CA MET A 65 -3.11 -16.26 21.52
C MET A 65 -1.74 -16.04 22.14
N ARG A 66 -0.76 -15.63 21.33
CA ARG A 66 0.54 -15.20 21.86
C ARG A 66 0.62 -13.68 21.93
N ILE A 67 0.84 -13.15 23.13
CA ILE A 67 1.04 -11.72 23.39
C ILE A 67 2.50 -11.51 23.77
N GLY A 68 3.25 -10.83 22.90
CA GLY A 68 4.69 -10.73 23.00
C GLY A 68 5.35 -12.12 22.97
N LYS A 69 5.88 -12.56 24.12
CA LYS A 69 6.55 -13.87 24.28
C LYS A 69 5.73 -14.90 25.04
N ARG A 70 4.50 -14.58 25.44
CA ARG A 70 3.69 -15.44 26.33
C ARG A 70 2.44 -15.90 25.62
N ASP A 71 2.12 -17.18 25.77
CA ASP A 71 0.85 -17.74 25.34
C ASP A 71 -0.20 -17.43 26.42
N VAL A 72 -1.35 -16.93 25.99
CA VAL A 72 -2.44 -16.42 26.84
C VAL A 72 -3.70 -17.18 26.48
N ASN A 73 -4.17 -18.01 27.41
CA ASN A 73 -5.42 -18.75 27.24
C ASN A 73 -6.59 -17.78 27.23
N LEU A 74 -7.44 -17.90 26.21
CA LEU A 74 -8.59 -17.03 25.99
C LEU A 74 -9.83 -17.91 25.87
N PRO A 75 -10.78 -17.83 26.83
CA PRO A 75 -12.02 -18.57 26.72
C PRO A 75 -12.77 -18.17 25.44
N LYS A 76 -13.29 -19.17 24.70
CA LYS A 76 -13.95 -18.96 23.41
C LYS A 76 -13.03 -18.24 22.42
N PHE A 77 -11.93 -18.90 22.06
CA PHE A 77 -10.94 -18.44 21.08
C PHE A 77 -10.51 -19.61 20.19
N ASN A 78 -11.49 -20.30 19.63
CA ASN A 78 -11.31 -21.55 18.88
C ASN A 78 -11.61 -21.42 17.39
N THR A 79 -12.34 -20.38 17.00
CA THR A 79 -12.69 -20.13 15.60
C THR A 79 -12.50 -18.66 15.25
N ALA A 80 -12.02 -18.40 14.03
CA ALA A 80 -11.95 -17.05 13.50
C ALA A 80 -12.47 -17.01 12.08
N ILE A 81 -13.11 -15.91 11.70
CA ILE A 81 -13.39 -15.61 10.29
C ILE A 81 -12.42 -14.56 9.79
N VAL A 82 -12.07 -14.64 8.52
CA VAL A 82 -11.27 -13.60 7.85
C VAL A 82 -12.17 -12.75 6.99
N ASP A 83 -12.38 -11.51 7.42
CA ASP A 83 -13.43 -10.65 6.87
C ASP A 83 -12.87 -9.28 6.44
N SER A 84 -12.81 -9.06 5.13
CA SER A 84 -12.42 -7.77 4.56
C SER A 84 -13.48 -6.66 4.76
N GLY A 85 -14.72 -7.03 5.10
CA GLY A 85 -15.83 -6.13 5.37
C GLY A 85 -15.80 -5.52 6.78
N THR A 86 -14.93 -6.02 7.66
CA THR A 86 -14.79 -5.52 9.03
C THR A 86 -13.48 -4.76 9.20
N THR A 87 -13.55 -3.52 9.68
CA THR A 87 -12.36 -2.67 9.87
C THR A 87 -11.45 -3.19 10.99
N LEU A 88 -12.03 -3.44 12.17
CA LEU A 88 -11.30 -3.71 13.41
C LEU A 88 -11.10 -5.21 13.64
N LEU A 89 -10.20 -5.56 14.56
CA LEU A 89 -10.26 -6.88 15.17
C LEU A 89 -11.51 -6.94 16.05
N VAL A 90 -12.38 -7.92 15.86
CA VAL A 90 -13.55 -8.12 16.72
C VAL A 90 -13.37 -9.38 17.54
N VAL A 91 -13.56 -9.27 18.84
CA VAL A 91 -13.46 -10.39 19.79
C VAL A 91 -14.61 -10.36 20.79
N SER A 92 -14.85 -11.47 21.49
CA SER A 92 -15.75 -11.45 22.65
C SER A 92 -15.23 -10.54 23.77
N THR A 93 -16.14 -10.04 24.61
CA THR A 93 -15.79 -9.21 25.78
C THR A 93 -14.80 -9.92 26.69
N ASN A 94 -14.98 -11.23 26.92
CA ASN A 94 -14.07 -12.03 27.73
C ASN A 94 -12.67 -12.14 27.13
N THR A 95 -12.58 -12.31 25.81
CA THR A 95 -11.28 -12.32 25.12
C THR A 95 -10.59 -10.98 25.26
N PHE A 96 -11.30 -9.87 25.02
CA PHE A 96 -10.73 -8.53 25.20
C PHE A 96 -10.24 -8.30 26.63
N LEU A 97 -11.03 -8.68 27.64
CA LEU A 97 -10.64 -8.57 29.04
C LEU A 97 -9.40 -9.43 29.36
N GLY A 98 -9.27 -10.62 28.76
CA GLY A 98 -8.08 -11.46 28.85
C GLY A 98 -6.83 -10.78 28.30
N ILE A 99 -6.95 -10.19 27.10
CA ILE A 99 -5.88 -9.39 26.47
C ILE A 99 -5.52 -8.19 27.36
N ALA A 100 -6.50 -7.39 27.75
CA ALA A 100 -6.29 -6.20 28.57
C ALA A 100 -5.67 -6.54 29.92
N LYS A 101 -6.10 -7.64 30.57
CA LYS A 101 -5.50 -8.14 31.82
C LYS A 101 -4.04 -8.53 31.61
N HIS A 102 -3.72 -9.22 30.51
CA HIS A 102 -2.34 -9.59 30.21
C HIS A 102 -1.45 -8.37 30.02
N LEU A 103 -1.90 -7.42 29.20
CA LEU A 103 -1.20 -6.15 28.96
C LEU A 103 -0.97 -5.38 30.27
N LYS A 104 -2.01 -5.25 31.10
CA LYS A 104 -1.91 -4.58 32.42
C LYS A 104 -1.04 -5.32 33.43
N THR A 105 -0.75 -6.60 33.23
CA THR A 105 0.12 -7.36 34.14
C THR A 105 1.59 -7.28 33.72
N HIS A 106 1.85 -7.23 32.42
CA HIS A 106 3.19 -7.44 31.87
C HIS A 106 3.78 -6.25 31.11
N HIS A 107 2.99 -5.21 30.84
CA HIS A 107 3.39 -4.05 30.04
C HIS A 107 3.08 -2.70 30.72
N CYS A 108 3.23 -2.63 32.06
CA CYS A 108 3.03 -1.37 32.80
C CYS A 108 4.09 -0.29 32.57
N ASP A 109 5.16 -0.63 31.84
CA ASP A 109 6.12 0.30 31.29
C ASP A 109 5.51 1.19 30.18
N VAL A 110 4.38 0.80 29.60
CA VAL A 110 3.61 1.63 28.66
C VAL A 110 2.83 2.71 29.43
N PRO A 111 3.08 4.02 29.19
CA PRO A 111 2.42 5.09 29.90
C PRO A 111 0.88 5.03 29.81
N GLY A 112 0.21 5.08 30.96
CA GLY A 112 -1.25 5.07 31.05
C GLY A 112 -1.92 3.72 30.77
N LEU A 113 -1.17 2.66 30.45
CA LEU A 113 -1.75 1.34 30.19
C LEU A 113 -2.23 0.66 31.47
N CYS A 114 -1.53 0.88 32.59
CA CYS A 114 -1.87 0.29 33.89
C CYS A 114 -2.66 1.24 34.79
N GLY A 115 -3.48 0.66 35.67
CA GLY A 115 -4.29 1.38 36.66
C GLY A 115 -5.79 1.39 36.34
N LYS A 116 -6.56 2.06 37.22
CA LYS A 116 -8.04 2.14 37.12
C LYS A 116 -8.51 2.88 35.87
N ASN A 117 -7.73 3.85 35.39
CA ASN A 117 -8.06 4.71 34.25
C ASN A 117 -7.27 4.33 32.99
N SER A 118 -7.03 3.03 32.80
CA SER A 118 -6.32 2.54 31.61
C SER A 118 -7.03 2.97 30.33
N TRP A 119 -6.24 3.48 29.37
CA TRP A 119 -6.76 3.88 28.06
C TRP A 119 -7.04 2.67 27.15
N PHE A 120 -6.57 1.47 27.48
CA PHE A 120 -6.76 0.27 26.65
C PHE A 120 -8.18 -0.28 26.83
N GLN A 121 -9.10 0.37 26.12
CA GLN A 121 -10.53 0.09 26.08
C GLN A 121 -10.96 -0.09 24.62
N PRO A 122 -12.05 -0.82 24.36
CA PRO A 122 -12.48 -1.10 22.98
C PRO A 122 -12.71 0.18 22.19
N ALA A 123 -12.06 0.30 21.02
CA ALA A 123 -12.18 1.45 20.11
C ALA A 123 -11.86 2.85 20.70
N VAL A 124 -11.21 2.94 21.87
CA VAL A 124 -10.86 4.23 22.49
C VAL A 124 -9.57 4.81 21.91
N CYS A 125 -9.55 6.14 21.71
CA CYS A 125 -8.39 6.88 21.23
C CYS A 125 -7.60 7.53 22.37
N VAL A 126 -6.27 7.48 22.28
CA VAL A 126 -5.35 8.03 23.28
C VAL A 126 -4.20 8.79 22.61
N THR A 127 -3.65 9.75 23.33
CA THR A 127 -2.34 10.32 22.98
C THR A 127 -1.23 9.41 23.50
N ILE A 128 -0.57 8.70 22.59
CA ILE A 128 0.63 7.91 22.87
C ILE A 128 1.68 8.25 21.81
N ASN A 129 2.92 8.49 22.24
CA ASN A 129 4.03 8.76 21.33
C ASN A 129 4.64 7.45 20.81
N ASP A 130 5.52 7.55 19.81
CA ASP A 130 6.13 6.36 19.19
C ASP A 130 6.98 5.55 20.18
N ALA A 131 7.57 6.19 21.20
CA ALA A 131 8.31 5.51 22.25
C ALA A 131 7.40 4.62 23.12
N GLY A 132 6.23 5.13 23.53
CA GLY A 132 5.23 4.33 24.26
C GLY A 132 4.63 3.23 23.39
N LEU A 133 4.39 3.51 22.09
CA LEU A 133 3.90 2.52 21.15
C LEU A 133 4.89 1.38 20.93
N ALA A 134 6.20 1.67 20.88
CA ALA A 134 7.24 0.67 20.71
C ALA A 134 7.37 -0.33 21.88
N LEU A 135 6.86 0.03 23.06
CA LEU A 135 6.80 -0.85 24.24
C LEU A 135 5.61 -1.82 24.20
N MET A 136 4.62 -1.56 23.35
CA MET A 136 3.46 -2.43 23.19
C MET A 136 3.87 -3.75 22.51
N PRO A 137 3.33 -4.91 22.94
CA PRO A 137 3.72 -6.20 22.39
C PRO A 137 3.07 -6.46 21.03
N LYS A 138 3.63 -7.39 20.26
CA LYS A 138 2.89 -7.98 19.14
C LYS A 138 1.75 -8.86 19.66
N LEU A 139 0.65 -8.91 18.91
CA LEU A 139 -0.42 -9.89 19.10
C LEU A 139 -0.28 -10.94 18.00
N SER A 140 -0.22 -12.22 18.36
CA SER A 140 0.03 -13.32 17.41
C SER A 140 -1.11 -14.32 17.47
N PHE A 141 -1.76 -14.50 16.32
CA PHE A 141 -2.84 -15.47 16.11
C PHE A 141 -2.22 -16.73 15.54
N LEU A 142 -2.42 -17.86 16.22
CA LEU A 142 -2.01 -19.16 15.73
C LEU A 142 -3.21 -19.77 15.01
N VAL A 143 -3.13 -19.92 13.70
CA VAL A 143 -4.24 -20.36 12.84
C VAL A 143 -3.99 -21.76 12.29
N GLY A 144 -5.04 -22.57 12.24
CA GLY A 144 -4.97 -23.94 11.73
C GLY A 144 -4.29 -24.94 12.68
N PRO A 145 -4.25 -26.23 12.28
CA PRO A 145 -3.67 -27.31 13.09
C PRO A 145 -2.15 -27.18 13.24
N ASP A 146 -1.48 -26.66 12.21
CA ASP A 146 -0.03 -26.43 12.19
C ASP A 146 0.37 -25.12 12.89
N LYS A 147 -0.62 -24.38 13.42
CA LYS A 147 -0.44 -23.16 14.22
C LYS A 147 0.37 -22.09 13.49
N GLU A 148 0.05 -21.86 12.23
CA GLU A 148 0.67 -20.78 11.45
C GLU A 148 0.47 -19.44 12.16
N VAL A 149 1.50 -18.61 12.19
CA VAL A 149 1.51 -17.42 13.04
C VAL A 149 1.23 -16.15 12.23
N LEU A 150 0.05 -15.57 12.44
CA LEU A 150 -0.28 -14.24 11.94
C LEU A 150 0.02 -13.20 13.03
N GLU A 151 0.99 -12.32 12.77
CA GLU A 151 1.39 -11.25 13.68
C GLU A 151 0.66 -9.95 13.37
N LEU A 152 0.10 -9.33 14.40
CA LEU A 152 -0.44 -7.98 14.41
C LEU A 152 0.47 -7.10 15.27
N LEU A 153 1.14 -6.13 14.64
CA LEU A 153 2.08 -5.24 15.33
C LEU A 153 1.34 -4.08 16.01
N PRO A 154 1.95 -3.44 17.04
CA PRO A 154 1.37 -2.28 17.72
C PRO A 154 0.78 -1.22 16.80
N GLU A 155 1.49 -0.83 15.75
CA GLU A 155 1.04 0.20 14.82
C GLU A 155 -0.20 -0.19 14.00
N HIS A 156 -0.57 -1.47 13.97
CA HIS A 156 -1.76 -1.98 13.25
C HIS A 156 -2.97 -2.18 14.17
N TYR A 157 -2.77 -2.38 15.48
CA TYR A 157 -3.87 -2.40 16.45
C TYR A 157 -3.96 -1.13 17.31
N MET A 158 -3.07 -0.17 17.08
CA MET A 158 -3.13 1.21 17.58
C MET A 158 -3.19 2.16 16.38
N LEU A 159 -4.40 2.30 15.83
CA LEU A 159 -4.68 2.96 14.56
C LEU A 159 -4.40 4.46 14.65
N PRO A 160 -3.66 5.05 13.70
CA PRO A 160 -3.47 6.50 13.67
C PRO A 160 -4.81 7.20 13.43
N PHE A 161 -5.05 8.26 14.19
CA PHE A 161 -6.19 9.15 14.02
C PHE A 161 -5.73 10.59 14.22
N GLU A 162 -6.13 11.50 13.35
CA GLU A 162 -5.79 12.92 13.47
C GLU A 162 -7.08 13.74 13.54
N ASP A 163 -7.20 14.57 14.57
CA ASP A 163 -8.32 15.48 14.76
C ASP A 163 -7.81 16.85 15.21
N THR A 164 -8.22 17.91 14.50
CA THR A 164 -7.77 19.30 14.74
C THR A 164 -6.24 19.48 14.84
N GLY A 165 -5.47 18.71 14.06
CA GLY A 165 -4.00 18.74 14.08
C GLY A 165 -3.35 18.03 15.28
N LYS A 166 -4.15 17.39 16.14
CA LYS A 166 -3.68 16.51 17.20
C LYS A 166 -3.67 15.07 16.72
N LYS A 167 -2.56 14.37 16.98
CA LYS A 167 -2.38 12.96 16.64
C LYS A 167 -2.77 12.08 17.83
N PHE A 168 -3.65 11.13 17.55
CA PHE A 168 -4.11 10.11 18.46
C PHE A 168 -3.79 8.72 17.90
N ARG A 169 -3.86 7.72 18.76
CA ARG A 169 -3.92 6.31 18.39
C ARG A 169 -5.16 5.68 18.99
N CYS A 170 -5.96 5.02 18.17
CA CYS A 170 -7.19 4.34 18.60
C CYS A 170 -6.96 2.84 18.70
N VAL A 171 -7.46 2.23 19.77
CA VAL A 171 -7.42 0.77 19.95
C VAL A 171 -8.22 0.11 18.84
N GLY A 172 -7.53 -0.55 17.92
CA GLY A 172 -8.08 -1.23 16.74
C GLY A 172 -8.77 -2.57 17.05
N ILE A 173 -9.25 -2.73 18.29
CA ILE A 173 -9.92 -3.91 18.79
C ILE A 173 -11.27 -3.47 19.34
N MET A 174 -12.34 -4.12 18.89
CA MET A 174 -13.68 -3.93 19.41
C MET A 174 -14.24 -5.22 19.99
N THR A 175 -15.21 -5.08 20.89
CA THR A 175 -15.90 -6.20 21.53
C THR A 175 -17.27 -6.41 20.91
N SER A 176 -17.62 -7.67 20.61
CA SER A 176 -18.98 -8.06 20.25
C SER A 176 -19.26 -9.46 20.76
N ASP A 177 -20.27 -9.59 21.63
CA ASP A 177 -20.72 -10.88 22.15
C ASP A 177 -21.88 -11.48 21.30
N GLY A 178 -22.31 -10.76 20.26
CA GLY A 178 -23.42 -11.14 19.38
C GLY A 178 -23.03 -12.00 18.17
N ILE A 179 -21.79 -12.47 18.10
CA ILE A 179 -21.30 -13.29 16.99
C ILE A 179 -21.51 -14.76 17.36
N SER A 180 -22.70 -15.29 17.14
CA SER A 180 -23.15 -16.56 17.72
C SER A 180 -22.39 -17.81 17.25
N GLU A 181 -21.58 -17.72 16.19
CA GLU A 181 -20.90 -18.88 15.58
C GLU A 181 -19.38 -18.71 15.45
N VAL A 182 -18.85 -17.52 15.79
CA VAL A 182 -17.44 -17.18 15.58
C VAL A 182 -16.90 -16.43 16.77
N ASP A 183 -15.74 -16.86 17.27
CA ASP A 183 -15.10 -16.25 18.44
C ASP A 183 -14.35 -14.94 18.10
N VAL A 184 -13.82 -14.84 16.87
CA VAL A 184 -12.95 -13.75 16.41
C VAL A 184 -13.24 -13.36 14.96
N ILE A 185 -13.30 -12.07 14.67
CA ILE A 185 -13.28 -11.54 13.29
C ILE A 185 -11.91 -10.91 13.04
N LEU A 186 -11.13 -11.53 12.15
CA LEU A 186 -9.86 -11.01 11.65
C LEU A 186 -10.17 -9.99 10.55
N GLY A 187 -10.38 -8.74 10.99
CA GLY A 187 -10.66 -7.61 10.12
C GLY A 187 -9.43 -6.97 9.47
N ASN A 188 -9.63 -5.79 8.90
CA ASN A 188 -8.63 -5.08 8.11
C ASN A 188 -7.37 -4.68 8.87
N THR A 189 -7.46 -4.49 10.19
CA THR A 189 -6.27 -4.33 11.05
C THR A 189 -5.23 -5.43 10.85
N LEU A 190 -5.67 -6.69 10.68
CA LEU A 190 -4.79 -7.81 10.34
C LEU A 190 -4.64 -7.96 8.82
N ASN A 191 -5.74 -7.89 8.06
CA ASN A 191 -5.72 -8.19 6.62
C ASN A 191 -4.87 -7.21 5.81
N MET A 192 -4.59 -5.99 6.30
CA MET A 192 -3.66 -5.07 5.64
C MET A 192 -2.18 -5.49 5.74
N ARG A 193 -1.84 -6.47 6.58
CA ARG A 193 -0.47 -7.02 6.68
C ARG A 193 -0.24 -8.22 5.79
N TYR A 194 -1.30 -8.86 5.31
CA TYR A 194 -1.25 -10.12 4.61
C TYR A 194 -1.98 -10.04 3.28
N VAL A 195 -1.51 -10.79 2.29
CA VAL A 195 -2.34 -11.20 1.16
C VAL A 195 -3.07 -12.46 1.60
N THR A 196 -4.40 -12.39 1.64
CA THR A 196 -5.24 -13.53 1.99
C THR A 196 -5.74 -14.18 0.71
N THR A 197 -5.46 -15.46 0.54
CA THR A 197 -5.90 -16.26 -0.61
C THR A 197 -6.98 -17.23 -0.17
N TYR A 198 -8.11 -17.21 -0.84
CA TYR A 198 -9.29 -18.02 -0.55
C TYR A 198 -9.39 -19.10 -1.63
N ASP A 199 -8.80 -20.26 -1.38
CA ASP A 199 -8.81 -21.41 -2.29
C ASP A 199 -9.99 -22.32 -1.91
N ARG A 200 -11.18 -21.90 -2.37
CA ARG A 200 -12.46 -22.56 -2.13
C ARG A 200 -12.48 -23.97 -2.74
N LYS A 201 -11.88 -24.15 -3.92
CA LYS A 201 -11.72 -25.44 -4.59
C LYS A 201 -11.06 -26.49 -3.71
N ASN A 202 -10.05 -26.10 -2.93
CA ASN A 202 -9.28 -27.01 -2.07
C ASN A 202 -9.61 -26.84 -0.57
N SER A 203 -10.67 -26.12 -0.22
CA SER A 203 -11.09 -25.87 1.16
C SER A 203 -9.96 -25.38 2.07
N ARG A 204 -9.18 -24.41 1.61
CA ARG A 204 -8.04 -23.85 2.36
C ARG A 204 -7.88 -22.36 2.17
N MET A 205 -7.26 -21.71 3.16
CA MET A 205 -6.92 -20.31 3.13
C MET A 205 -5.40 -20.14 3.15
N GLY A 206 -4.89 -19.26 2.31
CA GLY A 206 -3.48 -18.94 2.19
C GLY A 206 -3.17 -17.58 2.80
N PHE A 207 -2.07 -17.48 3.54
CA PHE A 207 -1.57 -16.22 4.06
C PHE A 207 -0.14 -16.00 3.59
N SER A 208 0.14 -14.82 3.03
CA SER A 208 1.48 -14.36 2.70
C SER A 208 1.69 -12.94 3.21
N GLN A 209 2.89 -12.58 3.67
CA GLN A 209 3.18 -11.20 4.02
C GLN A 209 2.95 -10.29 2.80
N ARG A 210 2.21 -9.20 3.01
CA ARG A 210 1.95 -8.22 1.96
C ARG A 210 3.21 -7.44 1.61
N ARG A 211 3.44 -7.16 0.33
CA ARG A 211 4.37 -6.10 -0.06
C ARG A 211 3.79 -4.72 0.21
N LYS A 212 4.63 -3.77 0.59
CA LYS A 212 4.19 -2.41 0.94
C LYS A 212 3.46 -1.71 -0.21
N ASP A 213 3.88 -2.00 -1.44
CA ASP A 213 3.35 -1.44 -2.69
C ASP A 213 2.14 -2.20 -3.23
N CYS A 214 1.61 -3.19 -2.52
CA CYS A 214 0.36 -3.78 -2.97
C CYS A 214 -0.79 -2.76 -2.90
N GLY A 215 -1.65 -2.72 -3.93
CA GLY A 215 -2.83 -1.85 -3.97
C GLY A 215 -2.50 -0.40 -4.28
N LEU A 216 -1.26 0.02 -4.07
CA LEU A 216 -0.66 0.97 -4.99
C LEU A 216 -0.69 0.23 -6.31
N ALA A 217 -1.37 0.78 -7.30
CA ALA A 217 -1.04 0.37 -8.62
C ALA A 217 0.50 0.54 -8.71
N THR A 218 1.27 -0.55 -8.75
CA THR A 218 2.19 -0.68 -9.86
C THR A 218 1.25 -0.56 -11.04
N THR A 219 0.89 0.67 -11.39
CA THR A 219 0.09 0.93 -12.55
C THR A 219 1.05 0.46 -13.59
N ARG A 220 0.85 -0.79 -14.04
CA ARG A 220 1.64 -1.34 -15.13
C ARG A 220 1.55 -0.24 -16.13
N CYS A 221 2.68 0.37 -16.47
CA CYS A 221 2.61 1.66 -17.15
C CYS A 221 1.74 1.52 -18.41
N GLU A 222 1.77 0.33 -19.01
CA GLU A 222 0.88 -0.22 -20.04
C GLU A 222 -0.64 0.01 -19.86
N SER A 223 -1.17 0.11 -18.63
CA SER A 223 -2.57 0.42 -18.38
C SER A 223 -2.94 1.88 -18.69
N PHE A 224 -1.95 2.77 -18.78
CA PHE A 224 -2.15 4.14 -19.23
C PHE A 224 -2.01 4.24 -20.74
N TRP A 225 -3.12 4.53 -21.39
CA TRP A 225 -3.15 4.79 -22.83
C TRP A 225 -3.01 6.28 -23.15
N ARG A 226 -3.34 7.16 -22.19
CA ARG A 226 -3.12 8.61 -22.31
C ARG A 226 -1.78 9.00 -21.71
N CYS A 227 -1.05 9.83 -22.45
CA CYS A 227 0.24 10.31 -22.00
C CYS A 227 0.16 11.14 -20.70
N GLU A 228 -0.90 11.92 -20.49
CA GLU A 228 -1.06 12.70 -19.25
C GLU A 228 -1.16 11.79 -18.00
N GLU A 229 -1.96 10.74 -18.09
CA GLU A 229 -2.14 9.77 -17.01
C GLU A 229 -0.84 9.01 -16.75
N CYS A 230 -0.18 8.57 -17.83
CA CYS A 230 1.11 7.90 -17.76
C CYS A 230 2.20 8.75 -17.10
N ALA A 231 2.34 10.00 -17.52
CA ALA A 231 3.39 10.89 -17.02
C ALA A 231 3.15 11.35 -15.58
N ALA A 232 1.89 11.37 -15.13
CA ALA A 232 1.53 11.64 -13.75
C ALA A 232 1.79 10.44 -12.82
N ALA A 233 1.89 9.23 -13.36
CA ALA A 233 2.05 8.03 -12.57
C ALA A 233 3.49 7.82 -12.10
N GLN A 234 3.63 7.46 -10.82
CA GLN A 234 4.92 7.23 -10.21
C GLN A 234 5.59 5.99 -10.82
N GLY A 235 6.82 6.14 -11.31
CA GLY A 235 7.58 5.04 -11.90
C GLY A 235 7.31 4.78 -13.38
N CYS A 236 6.44 5.56 -14.02
CA CYS A 236 6.12 5.43 -15.43
C CYS A 236 6.72 6.56 -16.28
N GLU A 237 6.93 6.26 -17.57
CA GLU A 237 7.25 7.22 -18.62
C GLU A 237 6.46 6.94 -19.88
N TYR A 238 5.97 7.98 -20.55
CA TYR A 238 5.32 7.85 -21.84
C TYR A 238 6.36 7.95 -22.95
N ASN A 239 6.39 6.96 -23.84
CA ASN A 239 7.27 6.95 -25.01
C ASN A 239 6.48 7.40 -26.24
N TYR A 240 6.84 8.56 -26.80
CA TYR A 240 6.14 9.15 -27.95
C TYR A 240 6.34 8.34 -29.25
N SER A 241 7.48 7.70 -29.42
CA SER A 241 7.78 6.89 -30.61
C SER A 241 6.95 5.60 -30.62
N LEU A 242 6.80 4.97 -29.46
CA LEU A 242 6.04 3.72 -29.28
C LEU A 242 4.55 3.96 -28.98
N LYS A 243 4.15 5.22 -28.70
CA LYS A 243 2.79 5.61 -28.31
C LYS A 243 2.25 4.79 -27.14
N GLY A 244 3.10 4.48 -26.18
CA GLY A 244 2.79 3.64 -25.04
C GLY A 244 3.42 4.15 -23.76
N CYS A 245 2.95 3.63 -22.64
CA CYS A 245 3.46 3.96 -21.33
C CYS A 245 4.26 2.77 -20.78
N PHE A 246 5.46 3.04 -20.28
CA PHE A 246 6.44 2.03 -19.90
C PHE A 246 7.04 2.34 -18.54
N GLU A 247 7.61 1.33 -17.89
CA GLU A 247 8.38 1.55 -16.67
C GLU A 247 9.59 2.43 -16.96
N LYS A 248 9.82 3.41 -16.08
CA LYS A 248 10.89 4.37 -16.23
C LYS A 248 12.25 3.69 -16.18
N ASN A 249 12.97 3.68 -17.30
CA ASN A 249 14.31 3.12 -17.37
C ASN A 249 15.33 4.13 -16.85
N GLN A 250 15.96 3.85 -15.71
CA GLN A 250 16.93 4.76 -15.08
C GLN A 250 18.14 5.09 -15.96
N LYS A 251 18.43 4.30 -17.01
CA LYS A 251 19.59 4.47 -17.89
C LYS A 251 19.37 5.47 -19.03
N THR A 252 18.13 5.87 -19.33
CA THR A 252 17.79 6.76 -20.45
C THR A 252 17.24 8.11 -20.00
N ALA A 253 17.47 8.50 -18.74
CA ALA A 253 17.12 9.82 -18.21
C ALA A 253 17.98 10.91 -18.87
N SER A 254 17.74 11.14 -20.15
CA SER A 254 18.25 12.29 -20.88
C SER A 254 17.50 13.52 -20.36
N TRP A 255 18.23 14.62 -20.18
CA TRP A 255 17.66 15.91 -19.78
C TRP A 255 16.68 16.47 -20.83
N PHE A 256 16.65 15.88 -22.04
CA PHE A 256 15.76 16.26 -23.14
C PHE A 256 14.51 15.36 -23.19
N PRO A 257 13.30 15.93 -23.38
CA PRO A 257 11.99 15.27 -23.22
C PRO A 257 11.59 14.35 -24.40
N TYR A 258 12.56 13.73 -25.08
CA TYR A 258 12.32 12.86 -26.22
C TYR A 258 13.31 11.69 -26.24
N PRO A 259 12.89 10.45 -26.55
CA PRO A 259 11.52 10.04 -26.92
C PRO A 259 10.60 9.71 -25.72
N SER A 260 11.12 9.72 -24.49
CA SER A 260 10.39 9.38 -23.27
C SER A 260 10.17 10.59 -22.36
N CYS A 261 9.09 10.57 -21.58
CA CYS A 261 8.68 11.71 -20.77
C CYS A 261 7.97 11.27 -19.47
N SER A 262 8.32 11.87 -18.33
CA SER A 262 7.76 11.55 -17.01
C SER A 262 7.66 12.78 -16.11
N GLY A 263 6.69 12.80 -15.20
CA GLY A 263 6.54 13.85 -14.19
C GLY A 263 5.85 15.14 -14.68
N PRO A 264 5.83 16.18 -13.84
CA PRO A 264 5.02 17.39 -14.05
C PRO A 264 5.51 18.26 -15.22
N LEU A 265 6.76 18.11 -15.64
CA LEU A 265 7.33 18.80 -16.81
C LEU A 265 6.99 18.09 -18.12
N CYS A 266 6.17 17.04 -18.08
CA CYS A 266 5.86 16.28 -19.27
C CYS A 266 4.89 17.03 -20.19
N PHE A 267 5.23 17.07 -21.48
CA PHE A 267 4.57 17.92 -22.47
C PHE A 267 3.11 17.55 -22.76
N CYS A 268 2.65 16.40 -22.29
CA CYS A 268 1.28 15.94 -22.48
C CYS A 268 0.22 16.79 -21.78
N ARG A 269 0.63 17.65 -20.83
CA ARG A 269 -0.26 18.63 -20.19
C ARG A 269 -0.47 19.92 -20.97
N PHE A 270 0.27 20.18 -22.05
CA PHE A 270 0.23 21.47 -22.74
C PHE A 270 -0.68 21.53 -23.98
N GLY A 271 -1.39 20.44 -24.31
CA GLY A 271 -2.29 20.40 -25.47
C GLY A 271 -1.66 20.93 -26.76
N ILE A 272 -2.47 21.55 -27.63
CA ILE A 272 -2.03 22.21 -28.88
C ILE A 272 -0.96 23.31 -28.61
N GLY A 273 -0.88 23.81 -27.37
CA GLY A 273 0.12 24.78 -26.93
C GLY A 273 1.57 24.25 -26.87
N GLY A 274 1.79 22.93 -26.86
CA GLY A 274 3.14 22.35 -26.92
C GLY A 274 3.89 22.73 -28.19
N TRP A 275 3.20 22.83 -29.32
CA TRP A 275 3.77 23.32 -30.58
C TRP A 275 4.15 24.80 -30.51
N VAL A 276 3.33 25.62 -29.83
CA VAL A 276 3.62 27.04 -29.62
C VAL A 276 4.86 27.20 -28.73
N TYR A 277 5.02 26.37 -27.70
CA TYR A 277 6.23 26.38 -26.87
C TYR A 277 7.49 25.98 -27.66
N HIS A 278 7.41 24.97 -28.53
CA HIS A 278 8.51 24.63 -29.45
C HIS A 278 8.84 25.76 -30.41
N ALA A 279 7.82 26.43 -30.96
CA ALA A 279 8.04 27.60 -31.81
C ALA A 279 8.69 28.73 -31.02
N VAL A 280 8.21 29.06 -29.83
CA VAL A 280 8.72 30.18 -29.02
C VAL A 280 10.11 29.91 -28.47
N VAL A 281 10.37 28.72 -27.92
CA VAL A 281 11.70 28.35 -27.40
C VAL A 281 12.69 28.09 -28.53
N GLY A 282 12.25 27.45 -29.61
CA GLY A 282 13.06 27.22 -30.80
C GLY A 282 13.46 28.53 -31.48
N VAL A 283 12.52 29.46 -31.65
CA VAL A 283 12.79 30.82 -32.16
C VAL A 283 13.64 31.60 -31.17
N GLY A 284 13.36 31.52 -29.87
CA GLY A 284 14.13 32.20 -28.83
C GLY A 284 15.60 31.77 -28.80
N MET A 285 15.88 30.46 -28.81
CA MET A 285 17.24 29.95 -28.92
C MET A 285 17.88 30.28 -30.27
N GLY A 286 17.12 30.17 -31.37
CA GLY A 286 17.60 30.57 -32.70
C GLY A 286 18.06 32.04 -32.76
N LEU A 287 17.27 32.95 -32.16
CA LEU A 287 17.61 34.36 -32.05
C LEU A 287 18.82 34.60 -31.14
N LEU A 288 18.95 33.85 -30.05
CA LEU A 288 20.10 33.95 -29.15
C LEU A 288 21.40 33.52 -29.87
N VAL A 289 21.37 32.39 -30.57
CA VAL A 289 22.50 31.91 -31.38
C VAL A 289 22.84 32.91 -32.47
N ALA A 290 21.85 33.45 -33.18
CA ALA A 290 22.07 34.47 -34.20
C ALA A 290 22.69 35.74 -33.61
N ALA A 291 22.22 36.20 -32.45
CA ALA A 291 22.78 37.36 -31.74
C ALA A 291 24.24 37.12 -31.33
N ILE A 292 24.58 35.93 -30.83
CA ILE A 292 25.96 35.55 -30.50
C ILE A 292 26.84 35.55 -31.75
N VAL A 293 26.37 34.98 -32.86
CA VAL A 293 27.11 34.97 -34.15
C VAL A 293 27.34 36.39 -34.67
N ILE A 294 26.34 37.27 -34.56
CA ILE A 294 26.47 38.70 -34.94
C ILE A 294 27.47 39.42 -34.03
N LEU A 295 27.44 39.18 -32.72
CA LEU A 295 28.40 39.76 -31.78
C LEU A 295 29.83 39.32 -32.07
N LEU A 296 30.03 38.01 -32.28
CA LEU A 296 31.33 37.44 -32.61
C LEU A 296 31.87 37.95 -33.95
N SER A 297 31.02 38.08 -34.97
CA SER A 297 31.43 38.64 -36.27
C SER A 297 31.78 40.14 -36.18
N ARG A 298 31.06 40.94 -35.39
CA ARG A 298 31.43 42.35 -35.14
C ARG A 298 32.77 42.49 -34.41
N LEU A 299 33.03 41.63 -33.42
CA LEU A 299 34.32 41.59 -32.73
C LEU A 299 35.47 41.18 -33.67
N ALA A 300 35.23 40.28 -34.61
CA ALA A 300 36.22 39.89 -35.62
C ALA A 300 36.50 40.99 -36.66
N ILE A 301 35.53 41.85 -36.98
CA ILE A 301 35.73 42.99 -37.90
C ILE A 301 36.49 44.13 -37.20
N SER A 302 36.18 44.40 -35.92
CA SER A 302 36.85 45.48 -35.17
C SER A 302 38.33 45.16 -34.90
N SER A 303 38.71 43.89 -34.75
CA SER A 303 40.11 43.49 -34.61
C SER A 303 40.91 43.70 -35.91
N ARG A 304 40.32 43.45 -37.08
CA ARG A 304 40.96 43.74 -38.38
C ARG A 304 41.11 45.23 -38.66
N ALA A 305 40.15 46.07 -38.26
CA ALA A 305 40.24 47.52 -38.44
C ALA A 305 41.38 48.14 -37.60
N ARG A 306 41.72 47.57 -36.44
CA ARG A 306 42.86 48.03 -35.63
C ARG A 306 44.22 47.64 -36.22
N GLN A 307 44.32 46.54 -36.97
CA GLN A 307 45.57 46.15 -37.62
C GLN A 307 45.91 47.00 -38.87
N GLY A 308 44.96 47.75 -39.43
CA GLY A 308 45.19 48.57 -40.63
C GLY A 308 45.75 49.99 -40.39
N TYR A 309 45.95 50.40 -39.13
CA TYR A 309 46.37 51.78 -38.80
C TYR A 309 47.81 51.92 -38.29
N GLU A 310 48.61 50.84 -38.26
CA GLU A 310 50.00 50.87 -37.75
C GLU A 310 51.09 50.94 -38.84
N GLU A 311 50.76 51.19 -40.11
CA GLU A 311 51.76 51.49 -41.15
C GLU A 311 51.53 52.86 -41.79
N ILE A 312 51.88 53.93 -41.06
CA ILE A 312 52.25 55.21 -41.68
C ILE A 312 53.68 55.53 -41.23
N PRO A 313 54.70 55.32 -42.07
CA PRO A 313 56.08 55.66 -41.73
C PRO A 313 56.32 57.14 -42.03
N ARG A 314 56.52 57.97 -41.00
CA ARG A 314 57.36 59.19 -41.04
C ARG A 314 57.93 59.50 -39.67
#